data_AF-A0AAW4CJH9-F1
#
_entry.id   AF-A0AAW4CJH9-F1
#
_cell.length_a   1.000
_cell.length_b   1.000
_cell.length_c   1.000
_cell.angle_alpha   90.00
_cell.angle_beta   90.00
_cell.angle_gamma   90.00
#
_symmetry.space_group_name_H-M   'P 1'
#
loop_
_entity.id
_entity.type
_entity.pdbx_description
1 polymer ?
#
loop_
_entity_poly.entity_id
_entity_poly.type
_entity_poly.pdbx_seq_one_letter_code
_entity_poly.pdbx_strand_id
1 'polypeptide(L)'
;MQAIRTKYHGPTDTKGSRISAQCEAGRIYVSYDHALNIYGNHKAACDALVKKLGWDADHYDDMVGGEFDGAHYWVFDDKRLKAIDAWVQFTRKGTPTGNPWSKPEFRALVECVARSQGFYGTALDFVDKRDGE
;
A
#
# COMPACT_ATOMS: atom_id res chain seq x y z
N MET A 1 3.46 -8.56 -7.01
CA MET A 1 3.17 -7.78 -5.78
C MET A 1 2.79 -8.76 -4.69
N GLN A 2 3.40 -8.66 -3.51
CA GLN A 2 3.19 -9.62 -2.41
C GLN A 2 2.41 -8.95 -1.27
N ALA A 3 1.44 -9.66 -0.71
CA ALA A 3 0.64 -9.19 0.41
C ALA A 3 0.98 -9.97 1.69
N ILE A 4 1.03 -9.27 2.82
CA ILE A 4 1.11 -9.88 4.15
C ILE A 4 -0.29 -9.90 4.74
N ARG A 5 -0.74 -11.08 5.19
CA ARG A 5 -1.97 -11.23 5.96
C ARG A 5 -1.64 -11.32 7.44
N THR A 6 -2.37 -10.55 8.24
CA THR A 6 -2.30 -10.59 9.70
C THR A 6 -3.64 -10.99 10.30
N LYS A 7 -3.62 -11.91 11.26
CA LYS A 7 -4.82 -12.44 11.91
C LYS A 7 -4.63 -12.53 13.42
N TYR A 8 -5.64 -12.08 14.17
CA TYR A 8 -5.70 -12.26 15.61
C TYR A 8 -6.04 -13.70 15.99
N HIS A 9 -5.33 -14.20 16.98
CA HIS A 9 -5.59 -15.47 17.65
C HIS A 9 -5.86 -15.17 19.12
N GLY A 10 -7.04 -15.53 19.59
CA GLY A 10 -7.41 -15.41 20.99
C GLY A 10 -6.51 -16.24 21.90
N PRO A 11 -6.57 -15.98 23.21
CA PRO A 11 -5.84 -16.79 24.18
C PRO A 11 -6.42 -18.21 24.20
N THR A 12 -5.57 -19.16 24.55
CA THR A 12 -5.87 -20.58 24.73
C THR A 12 -5.29 -21.02 26.06
N ASP A 13 -5.65 -22.21 26.56
CA ASP A 13 -5.21 -22.72 27.88
C ASP A 13 -3.69 -22.68 28.10
N THR A 14 -2.89 -22.74 27.02
CA THR A 14 -1.42 -22.78 27.08
C THR A 14 -0.73 -21.57 26.45
N LYS A 15 -1.45 -20.67 25.78
CA LYS A 15 -0.86 -19.56 25.02
C LYS A 15 -1.71 -18.30 25.11
N GLY A 16 -1.07 -17.17 25.41
CA GLY A 16 -1.71 -15.86 25.35
C GLY A 16 -2.15 -15.46 23.94
N SER A 17 -2.90 -14.36 23.89
CA SER A 17 -3.34 -13.71 22.65
C SER A 17 -2.15 -13.28 21.80
N ARG A 18 -2.28 -13.44 20.49
CA ARG A 18 -1.20 -13.14 19.54
C ARG A 18 -1.73 -12.82 18.15
N ILE A 19 -0.94 -12.08 17.37
CA ILE A 19 -1.16 -11.86 15.95
C ILE A 19 -0.21 -12.78 15.17
N SER A 20 -0.72 -13.44 14.13
CA SER A 20 0.15 -14.09 13.14
C SER A 20 0.26 -13.22 11.90
N ALA A 21 1.47 -12.91 11.45
CA ALA A 21 1.75 -12.29 10.15
C ALA A 21 2.31 -13.35 9.20
N GLN A 22 1.75 -13.46 8.00
CA GLN A 22 2.10 -14.48 7.02
C GLN A 22 2.11 -13.93 5.60
N CYS A 23 3.09 -14.36 4.81
CA CYS A 23 3.12 -14.27 3.36
C CYS A 23 3.76 -15.55 2.79
N GLU A 24 3.88 -15.66 1.47
CA GLU A 24 4.57 -16.78 0.81
C GLU A 24 6.04 -16.93 1.24
N ALA A 25 6.74 -15.83 1.51
CA ALA A 25 8.15 -15.85 1.92
C ALA A 25 8.36 -16.27 3.39
N GLY A 26 7.32 -16.26 4.23
CA GLY A 26 7.47 -16.66 5.62
C GLY A 26 6.33 -16.26 6.55
N ARG A 27 6.51 -16.62 7.82
CA ARG A 27 5.53 -16.40 8.90
C ARG A 27 6.22 -16.02 10.21
N ILE A 28 5.53 -15.22 11.03
CA ILE A 28 5.88 -14.93 12.42
C ILE A 28 4.62 -14.80 13.29
N TYR A 29 4.77 -15.03 14.59
CA TYR A 29 3.77 -14.71 15.61
C TYR A 29 4.32 -13.64 16.54
N VAL A 30 3.50 -12.65 16.83
CA VAL A 30 3.82 -11.56 17.77
C VAL A 30 2.76 -11.56 18.87
N SER A 31 3.18 -11.48 20.12
CA SER A 31 2.26 -11.38 21.27
C SER A 31 1.38 -10.14 21.15
N TYR A 32 0.12 -10.24 21.58
CA TYR A 32 -0.78 -9.11 21.57
C TYR A 32 -0.39 -8.12 22.67
N ASP A 33 -0.12 -6.87 22.29
CA ASP A 33 0.16 -5.78 23.21
C ASP A 33 -1.14 -5.05 23.56
N HIS A 34 -1.55 -5.13 24.82
CA HIS A 34 -2.76 -4.49 25.33
C HIS A 34 -2.66 -2.96 25.43
N ALA A 35 -1.46 -2.38 25.32
CA ALA A 35 -1.29 -0.94 25.24
C ALA A 35 -1.63 -0.39 23.83
N LEU A 36 -1.59 -1.24 22.80
CA LEU A 36 -1.93 -0.88 21.43
C LEU A 36 -3.39 -1.19 21.11
N ASN A 37 -3.96 -0.42 20.18
CA ASN A 37 -5.25 -0.74 19.59
C ASN A 37 -5.14 -1.93 18.61
N ILE A 38 -6.29 -2.40 18.10
CA ILE A 38 -6.34 -3.56 17.20
C ILE A 38 -5.45 -3.33 15.96
N TYR A 39 -5.65 -2.20 15.27
CA TYR A 39 -4.88 -1.87 14.08
C TYR A 39 -3.38 -1.80 14.36
N GLY A 40 -2.97 -1.17 15.46
CA GLY A 40 -1.58 -1.04 15.90
C GLY A 40 -0.93 -2.38 16.17
N ASN A 41 -1.64 -3.33 16.79
CA ASN A 41 -1.16 -4.70 16.96
C ASN A 41 -0.94 -5.42 15.63
N HIS A 42 -1.87 -5.29 14.69
CA HIS A 42 -1.73 -5.87 13.37
C HIS A 42 -0.58 -5.24 12.58
N LYS A 43 -0.41 -3.91 12.67
CA LYS A 43 0.69 -3.17 12.05
C LYS A 43 2.04 -3.59 12.62
N ALA A 44 2.17 -3.68 13.95
CA ALA A 44 3.40 -4.13 14.61
C ALA A 44 3.79 -5.56 14.18
N ALA A 45 2.82 -6.47 14.03
CA ALA A 45 3.09 -7.82 13.55
C ALA A 45 3.53 -7.86 12.08
N CYS A 46 2.98 -6.98 11.25
CA CYS A 46 3.40 -6.79 9.87
C CYS A 46 4.85 -6.30 9.81
N ASP A 47 5.17 -5.24 10.56
CA ASP A 47 6.50 -4.63 10.58
C ASP A 47 7.56 -5.60 11.11
N ALA A 48 7.20 -6.46 12.08
CA ALA A 48 8.06 -7.53 12.55
C ALA A 48 8.39 -8.56 11.45
N LEU A 49 7.43 -8.88 10.58
CA LEU A 49 7.68 -9.78 9.44
C LEU A 49 8.52 -9.11 8.36
N VAL A 50 8.23 -7.85 8.03
CA VAL A 50 9.01 -7.02 7.10
C VAL A 50 10.48 -6.99 7.52
N LYS A 51 10.75 -6.66 8.79
CA LYS A 51 12.09 -6.65 9.35
C LYS A 51 12.77 -8.02 9.33
N LYS A 52 12.03 -9.09 9.63
CA LYS A 52 12.55 -10.46 9.58
C LYS A 52 13.00 -10.85 8.16
N LEU A 53 12.28 -10.39 7.13
CA LEU A 53 12.55 -10.68 5.73
C LEU A 53 13.55 -9.70 5.09
N GLY A 54 14.01 -8.68 5.83
CA GLY A 54 14.91 -7.64 5.32
C GLY A 54 14.24 -6.69 4.32
N TRP A 55 12.91 -6.55 4.41
CA TRP A 55 12.13 -5.65 3.56
C TRP A 55 11.99 -4.24 4.14
N ASP A 56 12.82 -3.89 5.12
CA ASP A 56 12.91 -2.57 5.77
C ASP A 56 14.04 -1.70 5.20
N ALA A 57 14.72 -2.16 4.14
CA ALA A 57 15.75 -1.39 3.42
C ALA A 57 15.14 -0.25 2.59
N ASP A 58 15.95 0.78 2.28
CA ASP A 58 15.54 2.03 1.60
C ASP A 58 14.79 1.88 0.26
N HIS A 59 14.89 0.71 -0.38
CA HIS A 59 14.20 0.42 -1.65
C HIS A 59 12.79 -0.17 -1.47
N TYR A 60 12.36 -0.42 -0.23
CA TYR A 60 10.99 -0.77 0.10
C TYR A 60 10.23 0.44 0.62
N ASP A 61 8.97 0.54 0.22
CA ASP A 61 8.09 1.62 0.63
C ASP A 61 7.32 1.28 1.92
N ASP A 62 6.61 2.26 2.46
CA ASP A 62 5.73 1.99 3.60
C ASP A 62 4.62 1.04 3.18
N MET A 63 4.20 0.16 4.09
CA MET A 63 3.06 -0.71 3.83
C MET A 63 1.75 0.00 4.16
N VAL A 64 0.81 -0.04 3.21
CA VAL A 64 -0.58 0.36 3.40
C VAL A 64 -1.43 -0.85 3.76
N GLY A 65 -2.38 -0.65 4.66
CA GLY A 65 -3.20 -1.73 5.24
C GLY A 65 -4.69 -1.54 5.01
N GLY A 66 -5.40 -2.66 4.83
CA GLY A 66 -6.86 -2.72 4.80
C GLY A 66 -7.38 -3.95 5.56
N GLU A 67 -8.64 -3.91 6.00
CA GLU A 67 -9.28 -5.02 6.70
C GLU A 67 -10.29 -5.73 5.78
N PHE A 68 -10.28 -7.06 5.81
CA PHE A 68 -11.31 -7.88 5.20
C PHE A 68 -11.46 -9.19 5.97
N ASP A 69 -12.71 -9.59 6.25
CA ASP A 69 -13.04 -10.84 6.94
C ASP A 69 -12.28 -11.02 8.28
N GLY A 70 -12.21 -9.94 9.08
CA GLY A 70 -11.54 -9.93 10.38
C GLY A 70 -10.03 -10.16 10.33
N ALA A 71 -9.41 -10.04 9.16
CA ALA A 71 -7.97 -10.05 8.95
C ALA A 71 -7.51 -8.74 8.33
N HIS A 72 -6.29 -8.32 8.63
CA HIS A 72 -5.69 -7.18 7.98
C HIS A 72 -4.70 -7.63 6.90
N TYR A 73 -4.76 -6.98 5.75
CA TYR A 73 -3.91 -7.22 4.60
C TYR A 73 -3.04 -6.00 4.36
N TRP A 74 -1.75 -6.23 4.12
CA TRP A 74 -0.74 -5.20 3.97
C TRP A 74 -0.03 -5.39 2.64
N VAL A 75 0.10 -4.30 1.89
CA VAL A 75 0.88 -4.27 0.64
C VAL A 75 1.83 -3.10 0.67
N PHE A 76 2.99 -3.24 0.01
CA PHE A 76 3.87 -2.10 -0.22
C PHE A 76 3.14 -1.05 -1.06
N ASP A 77 3.18 0.18 -0.59
CA ASP A 77 2.71 1.31 -1.38
C ASP A 77 3.64 1.55 -2.57
N ASP A 78 3.17 2.22 -3.60
CA ASP A 78 4.04 2.74 -4.66
C ASP A 78 4.18 4.25 -4.43
N LYS A 79 5.30 4.71 -3.86
CA LYS A 79 5.56 6.14 -3.59
C LYS A 79 5.45 7.01 -4.85
N ARG A 80 5.53 6.45 -6.06
CA ARG A 80 5.37 7.20 -7.32
C ARG A 80 3.92 7.62 -7.55
N LEU A 81 2.94 6.88 -7.04
CA LEU A 81 1.53 7.29 -7.03
C LEU A 81 1.30 8.48 -6.10
N LYS A 82 2.05 8.59 -5.00
CA LYS A 82 1.98 9.76 -4.09
C LYS A 82 2.51 11.04 -4.73
N ALA A 83 3.56 10.96 -5.56
CA ALA A 83 4.06 12.13 -6.29
C ALA A 83 3.01 12.66 -7.30
N ILE A 84 2.32 11.74 -7.98
CA ILE A 84 1.21 12.06 -8.89
C ILE A 84 0.04 12.67 -8.10
N ASP A 85 -0.38 12.07 -6.98
CA ASP A 85 -1.47 12.61 -6.16
C ASP A 85 -1.12 13.97 -5.55
N ALA A 86 0.10 14.16 -5.02
CA ALA A 86 0.57 15.45 -4.52
C ALA A 86 0.50 16.55 -5.60
N TRP A 87 0.84 16.21 -6.84
CA TRP A 87 0.73 17.13 -7.97
C TRP A 87 -0.74 17.41 -8.36
N VAL A 88 -1.61 16.39 -8.33
CA VAL A 88 -3.06 16.55 -8.55
C VAL A 88 -3.67 17.47 -7.48
N GLN A 89 -3.31 17.30 -6.21
CA GLN A 89 -3.80 18.17 -5.13
C GLN A 89 -3.26 19.60 -5.25
N PHE A 90 -2.00 19.77 -5.67
CA PHE A 90 -1.40 21.08 -5.95
C PHE A 90 -2.15 21.82 -7.06
N THR A 91 -2.46 21.15 -8.17
CA THR A 91 -3.15 21.77 -9.31
C THR A 91 -4.63 22.06 -9.05
N ARG A 92 -5.29 21.30 -8.16
CA ARG A 92 -6.65 21.59 -7.67
C ARG A 92 -6.72 22.86 -6.80
N LYS A 93 -5.67 23.18 -6.05
CA LYS A 93 -5.62 24.39 -5.20
C LYS A 93 -5.50 25.70 -5.99
N GLY A 94 -5.17 25.66 -7.29
CA GLY A 94 -4.85 26.86 -8.08
C GLY A 94 -5.70 27.13 -9.33
N THR A 95 -6.60 26.23 -9.74
CA THR A 95 -7.43 26.44 -10.94
C THR A 95 -8.89 26.03 -10.70
N PRO A 96 -9.88 26.95 -10.77
CA PRO A 96 -11.28 26.64 -10.48
C PRO A 96 -11.97 25.77 -11.55
N THR A 97 -11.38 25.63 -12.74
CA THR A 97 -12.06 25.03 -13.88
C THR A 97 -11.08 24.22 -14.73
N GLY A 98 -11.40 22.93 -14.91
CA GLY A 98 -10.69 22.03 -15.80
C GLY A 98 -10.29 20.72 -15.13
N ASN A 99 -10.59 19.60 -15.80
CA ASN A 99 -10.15 18.28 -15.40
C ASN A 99 -8.61 18.25 -15.26
N PRO A 100 -8.02 18.00 -14.08
CA PRO A 100 -6.57 17.95 -13.91
C PRO A 100 -5.89 16.90 -14.80
N TRP A 101 -6.63 15.85 -15.16
CA TRP A 101 -6.19 14.73 -15.99
C TRP A 101 -6.06 15.08 -17.49
N SER A 102 -6.62 16.21 -17.94
CA SER A 102 -6.53 16.65 -19.34
C SER A 102 -5.35 17.58 -19.63
N LYS A 103 -4.57 17.95 -18.61
CA LYS A 103 -3.42 18.86 -18.77
C LYS A 103 -2.23 18.16 -19.45
N PRO A 104 -1.61 18.76 -20.49
CA PRO A 104 -0.47 18.17 -21.20
C PRO A 104 0.72 17.84 -20.27
N GLU A 105 1.00 18.72 -19.31
CA GLU A 105 2.06 18.53 -18.32
C GLU A 105 1.81 17.30 -17.41
N PHE A 106 0.55 16.99 -17.10
CA PHE A 106 0.19 15.80 -16.34
C PHE A 106 0.43 14.53 -17.15
N ARG A 107 0.01 14.53 -18.42
CA ARG A 107 0.20 13.38 -19.32
C ARG A 107 1.68 13.09 -19.52
N ALA A 108 2.50 14.12 -19.71
CA ALA A 108 3.95 13.99 -19.83
C ALA A 108 4.59 13.42 -18.55
N LEU A 109 4.12 13.84 -17.36
CA LEU A 109 4.59 13.29 -16.08
C LEU A 109 4.22 11.81 -15.94
N VAL A 110 2.97 11.44 -16.20
CA VAL A 110 2.49 10.06 -16.13
C VAL A 110 3.23 9.16 -17.12
N GLU A 111 3.47 9.63 -18.35
CA GLU A 111 4.26 8.90 -19.35
C GLU A 111 5.71 8.72 -18.93
N CYS A 112 6.35 9.75 -18.35
CA CYS A 112 7.71 9.66 -17.83
C CYS A 112 7.81 8.62 -16.71
N VAL A 113 6.85 8.63 -15.78
CA VAL A 113 6.78 7.64 -14.69
C VAL A 113 6.52 6.24 -15.24
N ALA A 114 5.58 6.08 -16.16
CA ALA A 114 5.26 4.78 -16.77
C ALA A 114 6.48 4.18 -17.52
N ARG A 115 7.20 5.00 -18.30
CA ARG A 115 8.43 4.58 -18.99
C ARG A 115 9.54 4.18 -18.01
N SER A 116 9.67 4.88 -16.88
CA SER A 116 10.64 4.52 -15.84
C SER A 116 10.39 3.14 -15.21
N GLN A 117 9.17 2.62 -15.33
CA GLN A 117 8.77 1.29 -14.83
C GLN A 117 8.83 0.19 -15.92
N GLY A 118 9.29 0.50 -17.13
CA GLY A 118 9.30 -0.47 -18.23
C GLY A 118 7.91 -0.75 -18.83
N PHE A 119 6.92 0.12 -18.58
CA PHE A 119 5.68 0.11 -19.34
C PHE A 119 5.90 0.83 -20.67
N TYR A 120 5.76 0.09 -21.78
CA TYR A 120 5.95 0.58 -23.14
C TYR A 120 4.62 0.89 -23.86
N GLY A 121 3.49 0.89 -23.14
CA GLY A 121 2.20 1.36 -23.64
C GLY A 121 2.07 2.89 -23.54
N THR A 122 1.15 3.48 -24.28
CA THR A 122 0.89 4.92 -24.16
C THR A 122 0.03 5.18 -22.92
N ALA A 123 0.24 6.30 -22.21
CA ALA A 123 -0.59 6.65 -21.04
C ALA A 123 -2.09 6.80 -21.39
N LEU A 124 -2.42 6.88 -22.68
CA LEU A 124 -3.77 6.94 -23.23
C LEU A 124 -4.54 5.61 -23.15
N ASP A 125 -3.87 4.46 -23.12
CA ASP A 125 -4.53 3.14 -23.11
C ASP A 125 -5.31 2.86 -21.80
N PHE A 126 -5.00 3.61 -20.72
CA PHE A 126 -5.64 3.50 -19.40
C PHE A 126 -6.72 4.57 -19.15
N VAL A 127 -6.65 5.72 -19.83
CA VAL A 127 -7.58 6.84 -19.62
C VAL A 127 -8.85 6.66 -20.48
N ASP A 128 -8.72 6.05 -21.65
CA ASP A 128 -9.81 5.93 -22.64
C ASP A 128 -10.86 4.84 -22.29
N LYS A 129 -10.64 4.05 -21.24
CA LYS A 129 -11.57 2.98 -20.80
C LYS A 129 -12.59 3.40 -19.74
N ARG A 130 -12.60 4.67 -19.31
CA ARG A 130 -13.59 5.17 -18.32
C ARG A 130 -14.66 6.09 -18.88
N ASP A 131 -14.51 6.58 -20.10
CA ASP A 131 -15.46 7.48 -20.74
C ASP A 131 -16.44 6.73 -21.68
N GLY A 132 -16.59 5.41 -21.49
CA GLY A 132 -17.32 4.50 -22.38
C GLY A 132 -18.34 3.56 -21.74
N GLU A 133 -18.88 3.90 -20.55
CA GLU A 133 -20.13 3.32 -20.00
C GLU A 133 -20.94 4.38 -19.25
#